data_AF-A0A1C5S0W3-F1
#
_entry.id   AF-A0A1C5S0W3-F1
#
_cell.length_a   1.000
_cell.length_b   1.000
_cell.length_c   1.000
_cell.angle_alpha   90.00
_cell.angle_beta   90.00
_cell.angle_gamma   90.00
#
_symmetry.space_group_name_H-M   'P 1'
#
loop_
_entity.id
_entity.type
_entity.pdbx_description
1 polymer ?
#
loop_
_entity_poly.entity_id
_entity_poly.type
_entity_poly.pdbx_seq_one_letter_code
_entity_poly.pdbx_strand_id
1 'polypeptide(L)' 'METLSYLRGREREIEIGEEYYLGQLWDGSGDAEDIIEEDGKGCVWVGDDEDGTPVLVGFTYEELDPEELMDTVVTVTDIF' A
#
# COMPACT_ATOMS: atom_id res chain seq x y z
N MET A 1 -0.84 4.17 -16.32
CA MET A 1 -1.33 3.12 -15.41
C MET A 1 -2.17 3.85 -14.37
N GLU A 2 -3.49 3.72 -14.40
CA GLU A 2 -4.40 4.44 -13.48
C GLU A 2 -5.08 3.43 -12.56
N THR A 3 -4.55 3.24 -11.37
CA THR A 3 -5.14 2.40 -10.31
C THR A 3 -5.27 3.23 -9.06
N LEU A 4 -6.46 3.78 -8.77
CA LEU A 4 -6.88 4.11 -7.40
C LEU A 4 -8.40 4.20 -7.28
N SER A 5 -8.94 3.54 -6.26
CA SER A 5 -9.87 4.09 -5.27
C SER A 5 -9.97 3.00 -4.18
N TYR A 6 -10.05 3.23 -2.88
CA TYR A 6 -11.20 3.81 -2.20
C TYR A 6 -10.85 4.06 -0.72
N LEU A 7 -10.48 5.28 -0.35
CA LEU A 7 -10.89 5.87 0.94
C LEU A 7 -10.56 7.36 1.03
N ARG A 8 -9.45 7.84 0.44
CA ARG A 8 -9.06 9.27 0.49
C ARG A 8 -8.20 9.80 -0.68
N GLY A 9 -8.00 9.06 -1.77
CA GLY A 9 -7.06 9.43 -2.85
C GLY A 9 -7.73 10.04 -4.08
N ARG A 10 -7.22 11.18 -4.55
CA ARG A 10 -7.36 11.59 -5.95
C ARG A 10 -6.58 10.59 -6.82
N GLU A 11 -7.03 10.30 -8.04
CA GLU A 11 -6.27 9.51 -9.02
C GLU A 11 -4.85 10.12 -9.16
N ARG A 12 -3.85 9.44 -8.62
CA ARG A 12 -2.42 9.79 -8.72
C ARG A 12 -1.65 8.49 -8.91
N GLU A 13 -0.65 8.52 -9.78
CA GLU A 13 0.28 7.40 -9.97
C GLU A 13 1.06 7.14 -8.68
N ILE A 14 1.22 5.87 -8.30
CA ILE A 14 2.06 5.47 -7.16
C ILE A 14 3.53 5.61 -7.59
N GLU A 15 4.30 6.33 -6.80
CA GLU A 15 5.70 6.67 -7.09
C GLU A 15 6.62 6.13 -6.01
N ILE A 16 7.73 5.51 -6.42
CA ILE A 16 8.77 5.02 -5.51
C ILE A 16 9.42 6.21 -4.80
N GLY A 17 9.57 6.09 -3.47
CA GLY A 17 10.15 7.10 -2.60
C GLY A 17 9.15 8.13 -2.06
N GLU A 18 7.88 8.09 -2.49
CA GLU A 18 6.82 8.94 -1.94
C GLU A 18 6.11 8.26 -0.75
N GLU A 19 5.54 9.10 0.12
CA GLU A 19 4.79 8.69 1.30
C GLU A 19 3.29 8.62 1.02
N TYR A 20 2.65 7.59 1.60
CA TYR A 20 1.22 7.34 1.51
C TYR A 20 0.69 6.88 2.87
N TYR A 21 -0.58 7.16 3.14
CA TYR A 21 -1.29 6.40 4.17
C TYR A 21 -1.52 4.97 3.68
N LEU A 22 -1.40 3.97 4.55
CA LEU A 22 -1.65 2.58 4.18
C LEU A 22 -3.04 2.39 3.57
N GLY A 23 -4.06 3.07 4.09
CA GLY A 23 -5.42 3.06 3.55
C GLY A 23 -5.58 3.70 2.16
N GLN A 24 -4.51 4.28 1.59
CA GLN A 24 -4.46 4.68 0.18
C GLN A 24 -3.96 3.56 -0.74
N LEU A 25 -3.21 2.59 -0.19
CA LEU A 25 -2.65 1.46 -0.92
C LEU A 25 -3.47 0.18 -0.69
N TRP A 26 -4.01 0.00 0.52
CA TRP A 26 -4.74 -1.19 0.94
C TRP A 26 -6.19 -0.86 1.28
N ASP A 27 -7.14 -1.64 0.78
CA ASP A 27 -8.56 -1.47 1.08
C ASP A 27 -9.01 -2.12 2.40
N GLY A 28 -8.11 -2.86 3.07
CA GLY A 28 -8.41 -3.58 4.31
C GLY A 28 -8.91 -5.00 4.10
N SER A 29 -8.97 -5.49 2.86
CA SER A 29 -9.25 -6.90 2.60
C SER A 29 -8.03 -7.77 2.84
N GLY A 30 -8.21 -8.83 3.64
CA GLY A 30 -7.15 -9.77 4.03
C GLY A 30 -6.72 -9.60 5.48
N ASP A 31 -5.73 -10.39 5.89
CA ASP A 31 -5.12 -10.29 7.21
C ASP A 31 -3.95 -9.29 7.18
N ALA A 32 -3.97 -8.33 8.10
CA ALA A 32 -2.90 -7.32 8.21
C ALA A 32 -1.52 -7.96 8.43
N GLU A 33 -1.46 -9.07 9.15
CA GLU A 33 -0.23 -9.82 9.40
C GLU A 33 0.40 -10.41 8.13
N ASP A 34 -0.36 -10.56 7.04
CA ASP A 34 0.16 -11.07 5.76
C ASP A 34 0.84 -9.96 4.93
N ILE A 35 0.53 -8.70 5.19
CA ILE A 35 1.05 -7.55 4.44
C ILE A 35 2.11 -6.76 5.20
N ILE A 36 2.29 -7.04 6.49
CA ILE A 36 3.21 -6.35 7.40
C ILE A 36 4.28 -7.32 7.90
N GLU A 37 5.55 -6.98 7.69
CA GLU A 37 6.71 -7.72 8.15
C GLU A 37 7.32 -7.05 9.39
N GLU A 38 7.74 -7.83 10.39
CA GLU A 38 8.28 -7.32 11.67
C GLU A 38 9.53 -6.41 11.53
N ASP A 39 10.19 -6.40 10.38
CA ASP A 39 11.36 -5.58 10.06
C ASP A 39 11.03 -4.16 9.53
N GLY A 40 9.80 -3.67 9.74
CA GLY A 40 9.37 -2.34 9.29
C GLY A 40 9.13 -2.24 7.78
N LYS A 41 8.73 -3.37 7.19
CA LYS A 41 8.47 -3.52 5.74
C LYS A 41 7.11 -4.12 5.53
N GLY A 42 6.57 -3.94 4.34
CA GLY A 42 5.33 -4.58 3.95
C GLY A 42 5.16 -4.60 2.45
N CYS A 43 4.16 -5.36 2.01
CA CYS A 43 3.81 -5.46 0.61
C CYS A 43 2.30 -5.65 0.48
N VAL A 44 1.68 -4.91 -0.45
CA VAL A 44 0.24 -4.98 -0.67
C VAL A 44 -0.11 -5.04 -2.14
N TRP A 45 -1.15 -5.79 -2.47
CA TRP A 45 -1.77 -5.76 -3.79
C TRP A 45 -2.66 -4.53 -3.95
N VAL A 46 -2.43 -3.75 -5.01
CA VAL A 46 -3.13 -2.47 -5.26
C VAL A 46 -4.09 -2.52 -6.45
N GLY A 47 -4.23 -3.69 -7.08
CA GLY A 47 -5.04 -3.89 -8.27
C GLY A 47 -4.29 -4.69 -9.35
N ASP A 48 -4.96 -4.88 -10.49
CA ASP A 48 -4.36 -5.52 -11.66
C ASP A 48 -4.06 -4.47 -12.75
N ASP A 49 -3.02 -4.71 -13.55
CA ASP A 49 -2.69 -3.87 -14.71
C ASP A 49 -3.63 -4.12 -15.91
N GLU A 50 -3.38 -3.44 -17.04
CA GLU A 50 -4.22 -3.56 -18.24
C GLU A 50 -4.25 -4.98 -18.84
N ASP A 51 -3.22 -5.79 -18.56
CA ASP A 51 -3.11 -7.18 -18.99
C ASP A 51 -3.69 -8.16 -17.94
N GLY A 52 -4.20 -7.65 -16.82
CA GLY A 52 -4.72 -8.45 -15.70
C GLY A 52 -3.61 -9.05 -14.82
N THR A 53 -2.41 -8.50 -14.86
CA THR A 53 -1.29 -8.90 -14.00
C THR A 53 -1.43 -8.17 -12.65
N PRO A 54 -1.38 -8.89 -11.52
CA PRO A 54 -1.49 -8.27 -10.20
C PRO A 54 -0.29 -7.36 -9.94
N VAL A 55 -0.58 -6.13 -9.53
CA VAL A 55 0.40 -5.13 -9.16
C VAL A 55 0.59 -5.16 -7.65
N LEU A 56 1.83 -5.37 -7.22
CA LEU A 56 2.19 -5.36 -5.80
C LEU A 56 3.05 -4.13 -5.50
N VAL A 57 2.80 -3.51 -4.35
CA VAL A 57 3.55 -2.34 -3.88
C VAL A 57 4.25 -2.70 -2.58
N GLY A 58 5.58 -2.69 -2.63
CA GLY A 58 6.44 -2.82 -1.45
C GLY A 58 6.63 -1.47 -0.78
N PHE A 59 6.63 -1.45 0.55
CA PHE A 59 6.79 -0.24 1.33
C PHE A 59 7.54 -0.48 2.65
N THR A 60 8.00 0.61 3.26
CA THR A 60 8.57 0.64 4.62
C THR A 60 7.76 1.56 5.52
N TYR A 61 7.75 1.29 6.81
CA TYR A 61 7.11 2.13 7.83
C TYR A 61 7.97 2.19 9.10
N GLU A 62 7.88 3.28 9.84
CA GLU A 62 8.66 3.47 11.08
C GLU A 62 7.90 3.01 12.33
N GLU A 63 6.60 3.28 12.37
CA GLU A 63 5.71 2.94 13.48
C GLU A 63 4.40 2.38 12.92
N LEU A 64 3.83 1.39 13.60
CA LEU A 64 2.57 0.76 13.24
C LEU A 64 1.61 0.83 14.41
N ASP A 65 0.44 1.42 14.20
CA ASP A 65 -0.65 1.38 15.15
C ASP A 65 -1.68 0.35 14.69
N PRO A 66 -1.87 -0.78 15.39
CA PRO A 66 -2.85 -1.79 15.01
C PRO A 66 -4.30 -1.29 15.14
N GLU A 67 -4.59 -0.26 15.95
CA GLU A 67 -5.92 0.33 16.07
C GLU A 67 -6.19 1.37 14.97
N GLU A 68 -5.14 2.03 14.45
CA GLU A 68 -5.20 3.05 13.39
C GLU A 68 -4.39 2.65 12.14
N LEU A 69 -4.44 1.36 11.79
CA LEU A 69 -3.58 0.78 10.77
C LEU A 69 -3.63 1.51 9.42
N MET A 70 -4.83 1.93 9.01
CA MET A 70 -5.07 2.66 7.75
C MET A 70 -4.44 4.04 7.71
N ASP A 71 -4.19 4.66 8.87
CA ASP A 71 -3.55 5.97 9.00
C ASP A 71 -2.03 5.85 9.20
N THR A 72 -1.48 4.63 9.15
CA THR A 72 -0.03 4.41 9.14
C THR A 72 0.59 5.03 7.89
N VAL A 73 1.62 5.86 8.07
CA VAL A 73 2.39 6.43 6.96
C VAL A 73 3.44 5.43 6.52
N VAL A 74 3.44 5.13 5.22
CA VAL A 74 4.37 4.20 4.58
C VAL A 74 5.09 4.89 3.43
N THR A 75 6.35 4.53 3.20
CA THR A 75 7.14 4.98 2.04
C THR A 75 7.23 3.85 1.04
N VAL A 76 6.86 4.10 -0.21
CA VAL A 76 6.93 3.08 -1.28
C VAL A 76 8.40 2.83 -1.65
N THR A 77 8.80 1.56 -1.69
CA THR A 77 10.16 1.16 -2.07
C THR A 77 10.21 0.49 -3.44
N ASP A 78 9.19 -0.29 -3.79
CA ASP A 78 9.17 -1.15 -4.98
C ASP A 78 7.74 -1.29 -5.54
N ILE A 79 7.64 -1.49 -6.86
CA ILE A 79 6.39 -1.80 -7.57
C ILE A 79 6.68 -2.98 -8.50
N PHE A 80 5.87 -4.05 -8.39
CA PHE A 80 6.04 -5.32 -9.12
C PHE A 80 4.87 -5.58 -10.06
#